data_AF-A0A7C4TDH4-F1
#
_entry.id   AF-A0A7C4TDH4-F1
#
_cell.length_a   1.000
_cell.length_b   1.000
_cell.length_c   1.000
_cell.angle_alpha   90.00
_cell.angle_beta   90.00
_cell.angle_gamma   90.00
#
_symmetry.space_group_name_H-M   'P 1'
#
loop_
_entity.id
_entity.type
_entity.pdbx_description
1 polymer ?
#
loop_
_entity_poly.entity_id
_entity_poly.type
_entity_poly.pdbx_seq_one_letter_code
_entity_poly.pdbx_strand_id
1 'polypeptide(L)'
;MVRSQADADAEQIEDALVDGDVAYQRGTAQAALRHRDFRIVYLCTFASNVGTWMQNVVLGAYALKLTDSAGYVALVYFAQLGPLLFLSTLGGLLADVVDRRRLLITAQVCQMALSVALASLAIPGDPSRGLLVAVV
;
A
#
# COMPACT_ATOMS: atom_id res chain seq x y z
N MET A 1 6.22 -19.74 36.70
CA MET A 1 6.61 -19.27 35.36
C MET A 1 5.63 -19.88 34.36
N VAL A 2 4.68 -19.11 33.85
CA VAL A 2 3.67 -19.58 32.88
C VAL A 2 4.04 -18.92 31.55
N ARG A 3 4.60 -19.69 30.61
CA ARG A 3 4.83 -19.23 29.23
C ARG A 3 3.48 -18.85 28.62
N SER A 4 3.40 -17.70 27.94
CA SER A 4 2.18 -17.30 27.24
C SER A 4 1.93 -18.27 26.07
N GLN A 5 0.68 -18.54 25.71
CA GLN A 5 0.35 -19.35 24.52
C GLN A 5 1.03 -18.81 23.25
N ALA A 6 1.17 -17.48 23.15
CA ALA A 6 1.87 -16.85 22.02
C ALA A 6 3.37 -17.20 21.97
N ASP A 7 4.01 -17.45 23.12
CA ASP A 7 5.42 -17.82 23.18
C ASP A 7 5.60 -19.28 22.76
N ALA A 8 4.66 -20.14 23.15
CA ALA A 8 4.66 -21.57 22.78
C ALA A 8 4.38 -21.78 21.28
N ASP A 9 3.47 -21.00 20.71
CA ASP A 9 3.18 -21.03 19.26
C ASP A 9 4.38 -20.51 18.45
N ALA A 10 5.11 -19.52 18.96
CA ALA A 10 6.30 -18.98 18.32
C ALA A 10 7.46 -19.99 18.33
N GLU A 11 7.69 -20.67 19.46
CA GLU A 11 8.70 -21.73 19.62
C GLU A 11 8.41 -22.89 18.67
N GLN A 12 7.16 -23.33 18.54
CA GLN A 12 6.78 -24.35 17.56
C GLN A 12 7.00 -23.94 16.10
N ILE A 13 6.80 -22.66 15.77
CA ILE A 13 7.07 -22.16 14.42
C ILE A 13 8.58 -22.13 14.16
N GLU A 14 9.38 -21.76 15.16
CA GLU A 14 10.84 -21.77 15.08
C GLU A 14 11.36 -23.19 14.86
N ASP A 15 10.96 -24.15 15.71
CA ASP A 15 11.37 -25.56 15.62
C ASP A 15 10.96 -26.17 14.25
N ALA A 16 9.74 -25.91 13.79
CA ALA A 16 9.25 -26.41 12.50
C ALA A 16 9.98 -25.80 11.28
N LEU A 17 10.48 -24.56 11.37
CA LEU A 17 11.13 -23.86 10.25
C LEU A 17 12.66 -24.02 10.26
N VAL A 18 13.27 -24.16 11.44
CA VAL A 18 14.72 -24.23 11.63
C VAL A 18 15.18 -25.68 11.76
N ASP A 19 14.56 -26.45 12.66
CA ASP A 19 14.98 -27.82 12.99
C ASP A 19 14.26 -28.87 12.14
N GLY A 20 13.05 -28.57 11.66
CA GLY A 20 12.28 -29.42 10.74
C GLY A 20 11.83 -30.75 11.36
N ASP A 21 11.93 -30.86 12.68
CA ASP A 21 11.51 -31.99 13.49
C ASP A 21 9.99 -31.96 13.79
N VAL A 22 9.35 -30.80 13.62
CA VAL A 22 7.89 -30.61 13.74
C VAL A 22 7.25 -30.21 12.41
N ALA A 23 6.08 -30.78 12.10
CA ALA A 23 5.33 -30.40 10.91
C ALA A 23 4.66 -29.02 11.09
N TYR A 24 5.01 -28.06 10.23
CA TYR A 24 4.38 -26.73 10.21
C TYR A 24 2.85 -26.83 9.95
N GLN A 25 2.05 -26.60 10.99
CA GLN A 25 0.60 -26.51 10.85
C GLN A 25 0.20 -25.14 10.30
N ARG A 26 -0.25 -25.11 9.04
CA ARG A 26 -0.78 -23.90 8.42
C ARG A 26 -2.06 -23.47 9.13
N GLY A 27 -2.04 -22.28 9.74
CA GLY A 27 -3.23 -21.63 10.26
C GLY A 27 -4.25 -21.30 9.16
N THR A 28 -5.54 -21.20 9.52
CA THR A 28 -6.61 -20.79 8.60
C THR A 28 -6.73 -19.27 8.53
N ALA A 29 -7.26 -18.73 7.42
CA ALA A 29 -7.57 -17.30 7.32
C ALA A 29 -8.52 -16.82 8.43
N GLN A 30 -9.45 -17.69 8.85
CA GLN A 30 -10.34 -17.43 9.98
C GLN A 30 -9.56 -17.26 11.29
N ALA A 31 -8.55 -18.09 11.55
CA ALA A 31 -7.70 -17.98 12.73
C ALA A 31 -6.97 -16.63 12.78
N ALA A 32 -6.40 -16.18 11.65
CA ALA A 32 -5.73 -14.87 11.56
C ALA A 32 -6.69 -13.71 11.86
N LEU A 33 -7.91 -13.73 11.32
CA LEU A 33 -8.93 -12.70 11.53
C LEU A 33 -9.51 -12.67 12.96
N ARG A 34 -9.25 -13.68 13.80
CA ARG A 34 -9.63 -13.64 15.24
C ARG A 34 -8.73 -12.70 16.03
N HIS A 35 -7.51 -12.43 15.56
CA HIS A 35 -6.63 -11.45 16.19
C HIS A 35 -7.09 -10.03 15.83
N ARG A 36 -7.44 -9.25 16.85
CA ARG A 36 -8.00 -7.89 16.69
C ARG A 36 -7.10 -6.99 15.86
N ASP A 37 -5.80 -6.97 16.16
CA ASP A 37 -4.85 -6.08 15.50
C ASP A 37 -4.68 -6.43 14.03
N PHE A 38 -4.56 -7.73 13.72
CA PHE A 38 -4.51 -8.21 12.34
C PHE A 38 -5.78 -7.84 11.58
N ARG A 39 -6.97 -8.09 12.16
CA ARG A 39 -8.24 -7.79 11.50
C ARG A 39 -8.40 -6.31 11.19
N ILE A 40 -8.00 -5.42 12.11
CA ILE A 40 -8.07 -3.96 11.89
C ILE A 40 -7.18 -3.57 10.72
N VAL A 41 -5.89 -3.96 10.75
CA VAL A 41 -4.95 -3.63 9.67
C VAL A 41 -5.42 -4.20 8.35
N TYR A 42 -5.84 -5.47 8.32
CA TYR A 42 -6.30 -6.14 7.12
C TYR A 42 -7.50 -5.42 6.47
N LEU A 43 -8.53 -5.08 7.26
CA LEU A 43 -9.71 -4.39 6.73
C LEU A 43 -9.37 -2.97 6.24
N CYS A 44 -8.53 -2.24 6.97
CA CYS A 44 -8.07 -0.92 6.57
C CYS A 44 -7.26 -0.96 5.26
N THR A 45 -6.32 -1.91 5.14
CA THR A 45 -5.52 -2.09 3.93
C THR A 45 -6.38 -2.55 2.77
N PHE A 46 -7.33 -3.46 2.99
CA PHE A 46 -8.27 -3.90 1.98
C PHE A 46 -9.09 -2.72 1.42
N ALA A 47 -9.70 -1.92 2.30
CA ALA A 47 -10.46 -0.73 1.89
C ALA A 47 -9.58 0.28 1.14
N SER A 48 -8.34 0.51 1.61
CA SER A 48 -7.39 1.43 0.96
C SER A 48 -7.00 0.96 -0.44
N ASN A 49 -6.84 -0.36 -0.62
CA ASN A 49 -6.52 -0.95 -1.92
C ASN A 49 -7.69 -0.75 -2.89
N VAL A 50 -8.92 -0.99 -2.45
CA VAL A 50 -10.13 -0.70 -3.26
C VAL A 50 -10.15 0.77 -3.72
N GLY A 51 -9.91 1.71 -2.80
CA GLY A 51 -9.85 3.14 -3.12
C GLY A 51 -8.77 3.47 -4.15
N THR A 52 -7.59 2.85 -4.03
CA THR A 52 -6.48 3.02 -4.99
C THR A 52 -6.87 2.54 -6.39
N TRP A 53 -7.51 1.38 -6.50
CA TRP A 53 -7.98 0.87 -7.80
C TRP A 53 -9.07 1.74 -8.40
N MET A 54 -10.01 2.23 -7.58
CA MET A 54 -11.01 3.19 -8.03
C MET A 54 -10.35 4.48 -8.55
N GLN A 55 -9.37 5.02 -7.82
CA GLN A 55 -8.62 6.20 -8.23
C GLN A 55 -7.95 5.98 -9.59
N ASN A 56 -7.29 4.84 -9.82
CA ASN A 56 -6.63 4.55 -11.10
C ASN A 56 -7.62 4.55 -12.29
N VAL A 57 -8.76 3.88 -12.14
CA VAL A 57 -9.79 3.81 -13.19
C VAL A 57 -10.37 5.20 -13.46
N VAL A 58 -10.75 5.92 -12.39
CA VAL A 58 -11.35 7.25 -12.50
C VAL A 58 -10.37 8.24 -13.11
N LEU A 59 -9.11 8.23 -12.68
CA LEU A 59 -8.06 9.11 -13.18
C LEU A 59 -7.81 8.90 -14.68
N GLY A 60 -7.71 7.65 -15.13
CA GLY A 60 -7.54 7.34 -16.54
C GLY A 60 -8.73 7.84 -17.39
N ALA A 61 -9.95 7.58 -16.94
CA ALA A 61 -11.16 8.05 -17.60
C ALA A 61 -11.26 9.60 -17.59
N TYR A 62 -10.86 10.23 -16.49
CA TYR A 62 -10.85 11.68 -16.34
C TYR A 62 -9.84 12.35 -17.27
N ALA A 63 -8.62 11.83 -17.33
CA ALA A 63 -7.56 12.31 -18.22
C ALA A 63 -8.00 12.23 -19.70
N LEU A 64 -8.63 11.12 -20.08
CA LEU A 64 -9.20 10.95 -21.42
C LEU A 64 -10.30 11.97 -21.69
N LYS A 65 -11.27 12.12 -20.78
CA LYS A 65 -12.37 13.08 -20.93
C LYS A 65 -11.89 14.54 -21.02
N LEU A 66 -10.80 14.89 -20.32
CA LEU A 66 -10.26 16.25 -20.28
C LEU A 66 -9.48 16.64 -21.54
N THR A 67 -8.80 15.69 -22.18
CA THR A 67 -7.84 15.97 -23.26
C THR A 67 -8.15 15.29 -24.60
N ASP A 68 -9.10 14.34 -24.60
CA ASP A 68 -9.45 13.45 -25.72
C ASP A 68 -8.23 12.77 -26.36
N SER A 69 -7.16 12.57 -25.57
CA SER A 69 -5.86 12.12 -26.04
C SER A 69 -5.35 10.91 -25.25
N ALA A 70 -5.17 9.79 -25.96
CA ALA A 70 -4.54 8.60 -25.39
C ALA A 70 -3.08 8.86 -24.93
N GLY A 71 -2.38 9.79 -25.58
CA GLY A 71 -1.00 10.15 -25.21
C GLY A 71 -0.91 10.82 -23.84
N TYR A 72 -1.89 11.67 -23.50
CA TYR A 72 -1.95 12.28 -22.18
C TYR A 72 -2.26 11.25 -21.09
N VAL A 73 -3.18 10.30 -21.36
CA VAL A 73 -3.46 9.18 -20.45
C VAL A 73 -2.20 8.36 -20.17
N ALA A 74 -1.42 8.05 -21.21
CA ALA A 74 -0.15 7.33 -21.05
C ALA A 74 0.87 8.13 -20.21
N LEU A 75 0.93 9.46 -20.39
CA LEU A 75 1.79 10.33 -19.59
C LEU A 75 1.39 10.33 -18.10
N VAL A 76 0.08 10.35 -17.80
CA VAL A 76 -0.44 10.26 -16.42
C VAL A 76 0.01 8.94 -15.77
N TYR A 77 -0.17 7.81 -16.45
CA TYR A 77 0.27 6.51 -15.90
C TYR A 77 1.80 6.40 -15.79
N PHE A 78 2.54 7.03 -16.72
CA PHE A 78 3.99 7.11 -16.62
C PHE A 78 4.43 7.94 -15.41
N ALA A 79 3.77 9.06 -15.12
CA ALA A 79 4.06 9.84 -13.91
C ALA A 79 3.72 9.07 -12.63
N GLN A 80 2.68 8.24 -12.65
CA GLN A 80 2.30 7.39 -11.52
C GLN A 80 3.30 6.25 -11.26
N LEU A 81 3.76 5.55 -12.31
CA LEU A 81 4.58 4.33 -12.18
C LEU A 81 6.09 4.59 -12.36
N GLY A 82 6.47 5.61 -13.11
CA GLY A 82 7.85 5.95 -13.43
C GLY A 82 8.71 6.25 -12.20
N PRO A 83 8.28 7.12 -11.27
CA PRO A 83 9.01 7.40 -10.04
C PRO A 83 9.22 6.15 -9.19
N LEU A 84 8.28 5.19 -9.21
CA LEU A 84 8.37 3.95 -8.44
C LEU A 84 9.61 3.12 -8.81
N LEU A 85 10.05 3.17 -10.07
CA LEU A 85 11.26 2.45 -10.51
C LEU A 85 12.51 2.94 -9.78
N PHE A 86 12.62 4.24 -9.55
CA PHE A 86 13.76 4.84 -8.84
C PHE A 86 13.57 4.77 -7.32
N LEU A 87 12.36 5.09 -6.85
CA LEU A 87 12.02 5.14 -5.43
C LEU A 87 11.98 3.76 -4.79
N SER A 88 11.73 2.67 -5.52
CA SER A 88 11.75 1.31 -4.98
C SER A 88 13.14 0.92 -4.47
N THR A 89 14.19 1.25 -5.23
CA THR A 89 15.59 1.01 -4.83
C THR A 89 15.93 1.82 -3.57
N LEU A 90 15.58 3.11 -3.55
CA LEU A 90 15.82 3.98 -2.40
C LEU A 90 14.99 3.56 -1.18
N GLY A 91 13.76 3.11 -1.42
CA GLY A 91 12.85 2.60 -0.40
C GLY A 91 13.37 1.32 0.25
N GLY A 92 14.00 0.42 -0.52
CA GLY A 92 14.68 -0.76 0.00
C GLY A 92 15.82 -0.39 0.95
N LEU A 93 16.70 0.51 0.52
CA LEU A 93 17.78 1.03 1.36
C LEU A 93 17.24 1.65 2.66
N LEU A 94 16.17 2.44 2.57
CA LEU A 94 15.54 3.06 3.75
C LEU A 94 14.87 2.03 4.66
N ALA A 95 14.28 0.96 4.09
CA ALA A 95 13.63 -0.09 4.86
C ALA A 95 14.61 -0.91 5.72
N ASP A 96 15.87 -0.98 5.30
CA ASP A 96 16.92 -1.69 6.05
C ASP A 96 17.45 -0.87 7.25
N VAL A 97 17.32 0.47 7.21
CA VAL A 97 17.92 1.37 8.20
C VAL A 97 16.89 2.00 9.14
N VAL A 98 15.65 2.18 8.70
CA VAL A 98 14.59 2.87 9.45
C VAL A 98 13.65 1.87 10.11
N ASP A 99 13.12 2.20 11.30
CA ASP A 99 12.04 1.45 11.93
C ASP A 99 10.87 1.25 10.95
N ARG A 100 10.62 -0.02 10.61
CA ARG A 100 9.61 -0.45 9.65
C ARG A 100 8.22 0.12 9.95
N ARG A 101 7.84 0.23 11.23
CA ARG A 101 6.52 0.76 11.61
C ARG A 101 6.42 2.24 11.30
N ARG A 102 7.47 3.02 11.59
CA ARG A 102 7.51 4.46 11.31
C ARG A 102 7.53 4.73 9.82
N LEU A 103 8.29 3.93 9.06
CA LEU A 103 8.36 4.03 7.61
C LEU A 103 6.98 3.79 6.96
N LEU A 104 6.29 2.72 7.38
CA LEU A 104 4.94 2.40 6.89
C LEU A 104 3.91 3.49 7.21
N ILE A 105 3.91 4.01 8.45
CA ILE A 105 2.98 5.09 8.84
C ILE A 105 3.25 6.35 8.02
N THR A 106 4.52 6.72 7.85
CA THR A 106 4.91 7.90 7.08
C THR A 106 4.47 7.77 5.62
N ALA A 107 4.72 6.61 5.00
CA ALA A 107 4.27 6.35 3.64
C ALA A 107 2.75 6.46 3.50
N GLN A 108 1.99 5.90 4.45
CA GLN A 108 0.53 5.94 4.41
C GLN A 108 -0.02 7.36 4.57
N VAL A 109 0.60 8.18 5.43
CA VAL A 109 0.23 9.59 5.61
C VAL A 109 0.58 10.41 4.36
N CYS A 110 1.75 10.21 3.77
CA CYS A 110 2.14 10.84 2.51
C CYS A 110 1.16 10.49 1.39
N GLN A 111 0.80 9.21 1.25
CA GLN A 111 -0.18 8.76 0.26
C GLN A 111 -1.53 9.44 0.47
N MET A 112 -2.02 9.49 1.71
CA MET A 112 -3.28 10.16 2.05
C MET A 112 -3.22 11.66 1.67
N ALA A 113 -2.12 12.34 1.97
CA ALA A 113 -1.95 13.75 1.65
C ALA A 113 -1.97 14.00 0.13
N LEU A 114 -1.28 13.16 -0.66
CA LEU A 114 -1.28 13.24 -2.12
C LEU A 114 -2.66 12.95 -2.70
N SER A 115 -3.39 11.94 -2.19
CA SER A 115 -4.77 11.66 -2.62
C SER A 115 -5.70 12.84 -2.35
N VAL A 116 -5.59 13.51 -1.19
CA VAL A 116 -6.37 14.71 -0.88
C VAL A 116 -6.00 15.88 -1.79
N ALA A 117 -4.71 16.07 -2.06
CA ALA A 117 -4.24 17.09 -3.00
C ALA A 117 -4.79 16.85 -4.42
N LEU A 118 -4.72 15.61 -4.92
CA LEU A 118 -5.26 15.24 -6.23
C LEU A 118 -6.78 15.46 -6.28
N ALA A 119 -7.51 15.05 -5.24
CA ALA A 119 -8.94 15.27 -5.15
C ALA A 119 -9.28 16.77 -5.19
N SER A 120 -8.54 17.61 -4.45
CA SER A 120 -8.75 19.05 -4.45
C SER A 120 -8.49 19.68 -5.82
N LEU A 121 -7.51 19.17 -6.56
CA LEU A 121 -7.17 19.64 -7.91
C LEU A 121 -8.19 19.21 -8.97
N ALA A 122 -8.96 18.15 -8.73
CA ALA A 122 -9.97 17.65 -9.65
C ALA A 122 -11.35 18.34 -9.49
N ILE A 123 -11.56 19.14 -8.43
CA ILE A 123 -12.81 19.86 -8.17
C ILE A 123 -13.08 21.00 -9.18
N PRO A 124 -12.08 21.83 -9.57
CA PRO A 124 -12.29 22.90 -10.55
C PRO A 124 -12.70 22.36 -11.92
N GLY A 125 -13.52 23.14 -12.65
CA GLY A 125 -13.98 22.78 -14.00
C GLY A 125 -12.89 22.81 -15.08
N ASP A 126 -11.78 23.50 -14.84
CA ASP A 126 -10.59 23.53 -15.72
C ASP A 126 -9.31 23.27 -14.90
N PRO A 127 -8.99 22.00 -14.63
CA PRO A 127 -7.78 21.64 -13.90
C PRO A 127 -6.54 21.84 -14.76
N SER A 128 -5.52 22.44 -14.16
CA SER A 128 -4.20 22.54 -14.76
C SER A 128 -3.60 21.14 -15.01
N ARG A 129 -3.49 20.78 -16.28
CA ARG A 129 -2.97 19.49 -16.77
C ARG A 129 -1.59 19.15 -16.20
N GLY A 130 -0.70 20.14 -16.13
CA GLY A 130 0.65 19.96 -15.58
C GLY A 130 0.66 19.60 -14.09
N LEU A 131 -0.20 20.23 -13.27
CA LEU A 131 -0.28 19.90 -11.85
C LEU A 131 -0.94 18.53 -11.62
N LEU A 132 -1.88 18.13 -12.49
CA LEU A 132 -2.44 16.78 -12.41
C LEU A 132 -1.35 15.72 -12.59
N VAL A 133 -0.49 15.87 -13.61
CA VAL A 133 0.63 14.95 -13.85
C VAL A 133 1.67 15.01 -12.73
N ALA A 134 1.90 16.18 -12.12
CA ALA A 134 2.91 16.33 -11.08
C ALA A 134 2.50 15.73 -9.71
N VAL A 135 1.20 15.65 -9.42
CA VAL A 135 0.67 15.16 -8.13
C VAL A 135 0.40 13.66 -8.14
N VAL A 136 0.22 13.08 -9.33
CA VAL A 136 -0.13 11.67 -9.56
C VAL A 136 1.06 10.74 -9.42
#